data_AF-A0A3D4RNM6-F1
#
_entry.id   AF-A0A3D4RNM6-F1
#
_cell.length_a   1.000
_cell.length_b   1.000
_cell.length_c   1.000
_cell.angle_alpha   90.00
_cell.angle_beta   90.00
_cell.angle_gamma   90.00
#
_symmetry.space_group_name_H-M   'P 1'
#
loop_
_entity.id
_entity.type
_entity.pdbx_description
1 polymer ?
#
loop_
_entity_poly.entity_id
_entity_poly.type
_entity_poly.pdbx_seq_one_letter_code
_entity_poly.pdbx_strand_id
1 'polypeptide(L)'
;MIHTKRKTPMKWCIMALLLLTSVSDMIAQRDTHIGNELHKYIQQGWDIQHQSMSFDSLHIYISAKAPHDTQYDIYVSEARGEVWLAPVRLPKDINTEEDELWPSISSDEQTLYFVRHT
;
A
#
# COMPACT_ATOMS: atom_id res chain seq x y z
N MET A 1 56.00 5.84 18.89
CA MET A 1 54.66 6.39 18.62
C MET A 1 53.98 5.43 17.65
N ILE A 2 53.07 4.57 18.12
CA ILE A 2 52.45 3.51 17.30
C ILE A 2 51.13 4.05 16.74
N HIS A 3 51.02 4.12 15.42
CA HIS A 3 49.80 4.53 14.73
C HIS A 3 49.04 3.27 14.30
N THR A 4 47.98 2.89 15.02
CA THR A 4 47.12 1.76 14.66
C THR A 4 46.02 2.23 13.72
N LYS A 5 46.11 1.93 12.41
CA LYS A 5 44.97 2.09 11.50
C LYS A 5 43.92 1.02 11.79
N ARG A 6 42.78 1.40 12.36
CA ARG A 6 41.60 0.52 12.45
C ARG A 6 41.10 0.25 11.03
N LYS A 7 41.32 -0.96 10.52
CA LYS A 7 40.63 -1.45 9.32
C LYS A 7 39.17 -1.69 9.71
N THR A 8 38.26 -0.84 9.26
CA THR A 8 36.84 -1.20 9.25
C THR A 8 36.67 -2.39 8.29
N PRO A 9 35.95 -3.44 8.67
CA PRO A 9 35.82 -4.63 7.83
C PRO A 9 34.89 -4.31 6.65
N MET A 10 35.50 -4.06 5.49
CA MET A 10 34.87 -3.82 4.18
C MET A 10 33.75 -4.83 3.81
N LYS A 11 33.79 -6.03 4.41
CA LYS A 11 32.78 -7.09 4.24
C LYS A 11 31.39 -6.70 4.76
N TRP A 12 31.29 -5.82 5.75
CA TRP A 12 30.01 -5.38 6.32
C TRP A 12 29.29 -4.36 5.43
N CYS A 13 30.03 -3.46 4.78
CA CYS A 13 29.44 -2.51 3.84
C CYS A 13 28.89 -3.20 2.58
N ILE A 14 29.55 -4.25 2.09
CA ILE A 14 29.11 -4.99 0.89
C ILE A 14 27.85 -5.83 1.20
N MET A 15 27.80 -6.50 2.35
CA MET A 15 26.60 -7.23 2.79
C MET A 15 25.40 -6.29 2.99
N ALA A 16 25.61 -5.15 3.65
CA ALA A 16 24.55 -4.15 3.86
C ALA A 16 24.04 -3.58 2.52
N LEU A 17 24.92 -3.32 1.57
CA LEU A 17 24.54 -2.79 0.26
C LEU A 17 23.75 -3.80 -0.58
N LEU A 18 24.13 -5.09 -0.57
CA LEU A 18 23.39 -6.16 -1.27
C LEU A 18 22.02 -6.45 -0.64
N LEU A 19 21.91 -6.34 0.68
CA LEU A 19 20.62 -6.45 1.37
C LEU A 19 19.71 -5.25 1.05
N LEU A 20 20.27 -4.04 0.99
CA LEU A 20 19.51 -2.84 0.63
C LEU A 20 18.96 -2.90 -0.80
N THR A 21 19.75 -3.37 -1.78
CA THR A 21 19.28 -3.55 -3.16
C THR A 21 18.19 -4.63 -3.26
N SER A 22 18.34 -5.73 -2.50
CA SER A 22 17.32 -6.78 -2.48
C SER A 22 15.99 -6.30 -1.88
N VAL A 23 16.04 -5.44 -0.86
CA VAL A 23 14.83 -4.88 -0.25
C VAL A 23 14.16 -3.88 -1.19
N SER A 24 14.93 -3.02 -1.88
CA SER A 24 14.35 -2.09 -2.86
C SER A 24 13.69 -2.81 -4.03
N ASP A 25 14.30 -3.89 -4.52
CA ASP A 25 13.74 -4.69 -5.62
C ASP A 25 12.44 -5.39 -5.19
N MET A 26 12.39 -5.89 -3.95
CA MET A 26 11.18 -6.50 -3.39
C MET A 26 10.04 -5.49 -3.25
N ILE A 27 10.33 -4.25 -2.85
CA ILE A 27 9.35 -3.16 -2.78
C ILE A 27 8.84 -2.83 -4.20
N ALA A 28 9.74 -2.64 -5.17
CA ALA A 28 9.36 -2.32 -6.54
C ALA A 28 8.53 -3.44 -7.23
N GLN A 29 8.83 -4.70 -6.93
CA GLN A 29 8.03 -5.85 -7.40
C GLN A 29 6.64 -5.83 -6.76
N ARG A 30 6.55 -5.54 -5.46
CA ARG A 30 5.26 -5.43 -4.75
C ARG A 30 4.38 -4.31 -5.31
N ASP A 31 4.97 -3.16 -5.65
CA ASP A 31 4.27 -2.03 -6.31
C ASP A 31 3.74 -2.41 -7.69
N THR A 32 4.50 -3.21 -8.45
CA THR A 32 4.04 -3.75 -9.73
C THR A 32 2.89 -4.75 -9.54
N HIS A 33 2.94 -5.56 -8.48
CA HIS A 33 1.93 -6.57 -8.20
C HIS A 33 0.59 -5.98 -7.76
N ILE A 34 0.57 -4.88 -6.99
CA ILE A 34 -0.71 -4.24 -6.64
C ILE A 34 -1.41 -3.67 -7.87
N GLY A 35 -0.66 -3.05 -8.80
CA GLY A 35 -1.23 -2.55 -10.05
C GLY A 35 -1.91 -3.65 -10.86
N ASN A 36 -1.26 -4.82 -10.96
CA ASN A 36 -1.83 -5.99 -11.63
C ASN A 36 -3.08 -6.53 -10.93
N GLU A 37 -3.11 -6.53 -9.60
CA GLU A 37 -4.29 -6.97 -8.85
C GLU A 37 -5.47 -6.03 -9.05
N LEU A 38 -5.28 -4.72 -8.85
CA LEU A 38 -6.34 -3.72 -9.03
C LEU A 38 -6.86 -3.68 -10.48
N HIS A 39 -5.99 -3.91 -11.46
CA HIS A 39 -6.39 -3.97 -12.87
C HIS A 39 -7.45 -5.04 -13.15
N LYS A 40 -7.43 -6.17 -12.42
CA LYS A 40 -8.46 -7.22 -12.56
C LYS A 40 -9.84 -6.72 -12.17
N TYR A 41 -9.94 -5.82 -11.18
CA TYR A 41 -11.22 -5.26 -10.73
C TYR A 41 -11.74 -4.19 -11.69
N ILE A 42 -10.84 -3.38 -12.25
CA ILE A 42 -11.18 -2.44 -13.33
C ILE A 42 -11.78 -3.19 -14.53
N GLN A 43 -11.18 -4.32 -14.92
CA GLN A 43 -11.73 -5.18 -15.98
C GLN A 43 -13.10 -5.79 -15.65
N GLN A 44 -13.43 -5.93 -14.36
CA GLN A 44 -14.73 -6.38 -13.87
C GLN A 44 -15.75 -5.24 -13.75
N GLY A 45 -15.38 -4.01 -14.11
CA GLY A 45 -16.27 -2.85 -14.10
C GLY A 45 -16.25 -2.04 -12.80
N TRP A 46 -15.26 -2.24 -11.94
CA TRP A 46 -15.02 -1.35 -10.80
C TRP A 46 -14.47 -0.01 -11.29
N ASP A 47 -14.97 1.08 -10.72
CA ASP A 47 -14.36 2.41 -10.85
C ASP A 47 -13.48 2.67 -9.63
N ILE A 48 -12.15 2.75 -9.81
CA ILE A 48 -11.18 2.96 -8.72
C ILE A 48 -10.52 4.31 -8.95
N GLN A 49 -10.65 5.23 -7.98
CA GLN A 49 -10.25 6.63 -8.15
C GLN A 49 -9.00 7.01 -7.34
N HIS A 50 -9.05 6.79 -6.03
CA HIS A 50 -8.04 7.29 -5.10
C HIS A 50 -7.45 6.15 -4.29
N GLN A 51 -6.15 6.24 -4.01
CA GLN A 51 -5.37 5.18 -3.38
C GLN A 51 -4.48 5.78 -2.30
N SER A 52 -4.32 5.07 -1.18
CA SER A 52 -3.37 5.40 -0.13
C SER A 52 -2.76 4.13 0.43
N MET A 53 -1.44 4.06 0.38
CA MET A 53 -0.69 2.94 0.90
C MET A 53 -0.28 3.22 2.35
N SER A 54 -0.37 2.20 3.20
CA SER A 54 0.20 2.23 4.54
C SER A 54 1.72 2.36 4.50
N PHE A 55 2.29 2.97 5.53
CA PHE A 55 3.72 3.08 5.74
C PHE A 55 4.39 1.69 5.85
N ASP A 56 3.72 0.71 6.47
CA ASP A 56 4.21 -0.67 6.54
C ASP A 56 4.18 -1.42 5.18
N SER A 57 3.56 -0.83 4.15
CA SER A 57 3.37 -1.41 2.81
C SER A 57 2.60 -2.74 2.82
N LEU A 58 1.81 -2.99 3.86
CA LEU A 58 0.95 -4.17 3.99
C LEU A 58 -0.51 -3.89 3.65
N HIS A 59 -0.92 -2.64 3.58
CA HIS A 59 -2.30 -2.23 3.28
C HIS A 59 -2.33 -1.18 2.19
N ILE A 60 -3.32 -1.27 1.32
CA ILE A 60 -3.70 -0.20 0.42
C ILE A 60 -5.19 0.08 0.57
N TYR A 61 -5.50 1.32 0.90
CA TYR A 61 -6.85 1.84 0.97
C TYR A 61 -7.20 2.45 -0.37
N ILE A 62 -8.34 2.06 -0.92
CA ILE A 62 -8.83 2.57 -2.19
C ILE A 62 -10.24 3.12 -2.03
N SER A 63 -10.50 4.26 -2.66
CA SER A 63 -11.87 4.69 -2.92
C SER A 63 -12.30 4.07 -4.25
N ALA A 64 -13.36 3.27 -4.22
CA ALA A 64 -13.84 2.54 -5.36
C ALA A 64 -15.36 2.39 -5.36
N LYS A 65 -15.93 2.26 -6.54
CA LYS A 65 -17.34 1.96 -6.77
C LYS A 65 -17.43 0.61 -7.48
N ALA A 66 -17.97 -0.39 -6.77
CA ALA A 66 -18.12 -1.72 -7.33
C ALA A 66 -19.23 -1.74 -8.40
N PRO A 67 -19.27 -2.77 -9.26
CA PRO A 67 -20.34 -2.92 -10.24
C PRO A 67 -21.70 -2.90 -9.55
N HIS A 68 -22.59 -2.05 -10.05
CA HIS A 68 -23.96 -1.84 -9.55
C HIS A 68 -24.10 -1.01 -8.26
N ASP A 69 -23.01 -0.60 -7.63
CA ASP A 69 -23.07 0.38 -6.54
C ASP A 69 -23.40 1.77 -7.09
N THR A 70 -23.90 2.66 -6.22
CA THR A 70 -24.26 4.03 -6.57
C THR A 70 -23.24 5.06 -6.10
N GLN A 71 -22.52 4.76 -5.03
CA GLN A 71 -21.55 5.62 -4.37
C GLN A 71 -20.13 5.04 -4.41
N TYR A 72 -19.15 5.86 -4.10
CA TYR A 72 -17.80 5.43 -3.79
C TYR A 72 -17.68 5.01 -2.32
N ASP A 73 -17.11 3.83 -2.10
CA ASP A 73 -16.79 3.32 -0.77
C ASP A 73 -15.27 3.19 -0.62
N ILE A 74 -14.80 3.15 0.62
CA ILE A 74 -13.42 2.78 0.93
C ILE A 74 -13.31 1.27 1.11
N TYR A 75 -12.36 0.69 0.38
CA TYR A 75 -11.93 -0.69 0.50
C TYR A 75 -10.48 -0.75 0.98
N VAL A 76 -10.09 -1.84 1.61
CA VAL A 76 -8.69 -2.14 1.96
C VAL A 76 -8.28 -3.48 1.36
N SER A 77 -7.11 -3.51 0.73
CA SER A 77 -6.46 -4.76 0.31
C SER A 77 -5.19 -4.97 1.16
N GLU A 78 -5.00 -6.21 1.60
CA GLU A 78 -3.87 -6.65 2.43
C GLU A 78 -2.83 -7.35 1.54
N ALA A 79 -1.55 -7.03 1.72
CA ALA A 79 -0.45 -7.75 1.12
C ALA A 79 -0.05 -8.98 1.96
N ARG A 80 0.09 -10.14 1.32
CA ARG A 80 0.63 -11.37 1.91
C ARG A 80 1.80 -11.88 1.10
N GLY A 81 3.01 -11.57 1.57
CA GLY A 81 4.23 -11.88 0.83
C GLY A 81 4.32 -11.06 -0.45
N GLU A 82 4.23 -11.74 -1.60
CA GLU A 82 4.30 -11.12 -2.93
C GLU A 82 2.93 -10.89 -3.58
N VAL A 83 1.84 -11.34 -2.94
CA VAL A 83 0.48 -11.19 -3.48
C VAL A 83 -0.34 -10.18 -2.68
N TRP A 84 -1.29 -9.54 -3.34
CA TRP A 84 -2.32 -8.72 -2.73
C TRP A 84 -3.63 -9.51 -2.68
N LEU A 85 -4.33 -9.43 -1.55
CA LEU A 85 -5.63 -10.06 -1.38
C LEU A 85 -6.73 -9.23 -2.04
N ALA A 86 -7.88 -9.86 -2.27
CA ALA A 86 -9.06 -9.16 -2.75
C ALA A 86 -9.41 -7.96 -1.85
N PRO A 87 -9.71 -6.76 -2.41
CA PRO A 87 -10.13 -5.62 -1.61
C PRO A 87 -11.40 -5.93 -0.81
N VAL A 88 -11.38 -5.59 0.48
CA VAL A 88 -12.49 -5.77 1.40
C VAL A 88 -13.10 -4.41 1.72
N ARG A 89 -14.42 -4.28 1.58
CA ARG A 89 -15.15 -3.05 1.91
C ARG A 89 -15.02 -2.76 3.40
N LEU A 90 -14.66 -1.52 3.76
CA LEU A 90 -14.63 -1.10 5.17
C LEU A 90 -16.05 -1.07 5.78
N PRO A 91 -16.17 -1.09 7.13
CA PRO A 91 -17.46 -1.19 7.80
C PRO A 91 -18.32 0.08 7.63
N LYS A 92 -19.60 -0.03 7.99
CA LYS A 92 -20.64 0.99 7.74
C LYS A 92 -20.52 2.28 8.56
N ASP A 93 -19.66 2.32 9.56
CA ASP A 93 -19.33 3.53 10.29
C ASP A 93 -18.38 4.45 9.50
N ILE A 94 -17.59 3.86 8.59
CA ILE A 94 -16.76 4.57 7.62
C ILE A 94 -17.55 4.78 6.32
N ASN A 95 -18.11 3.71 5.79
CA ASN A 95 -18.79 3.67 4.49
C ASN A 95 -20.29 3.92 4.64
N THR A 96 -20.81 4.96 4.00
CA THR A 96 -22.20 5.40 4.14
C THR A 96 -22.96 5.34 2.82
N GLU A 97 -24.09 6.07 2.72
CA GLU A 97 -24.82 6.24 1.46
C GLU A 97 -24.28 7.43 0.64
N GLU A 98 -23.29 8.16 1.18
CA GLU A 98 -22.57 9.25 0.54
C GLU A 98 -21.29 8.72 -0.13
N ASP A 99 -20.61 9.55 -0.92
CA ASP A 99 -19.32 9.18 -1.51
C ASP A 99 -18.18 9.33 -0.50
N GLU A 100 -17.43 8.25 -0.26
CA GLU A 100 -16.17 8.27 0.49
C GLU A 100 -14.95 8.27 -0.44
N LEU A 101 -14.22 9.38 -0.44
CA LEU A 101 -13.18 9.71 -1.41
C LEU A 101 -11.85 10.08 -0.73
N TRP A 102 -10.76 10.06 -1.51
CA TRP A 102 -9.42 10.47 -1.09
C TRP A 102 -8.97 9.88 0.27
N PRO A 103 -8.92 8.55 0.42
CA PRO A 103 -8.37 7.95 1.63
C PRO A 103 -6.91 8.38 1.81
N SER A 104 -6.49 8.57 3.06
CA SER A 104 -5.12 8.88 3.46
C SER A 104 -4.82 8.29 4.83
N ILE A 105 -4.05 7.21 4.89
CA ILE A 105 -3.65 6.57 6.15
C ILE A 105 -2.45 7.31 6.75
N SER A 106 -2.51 7.57 8.07
CA SER A 106 -1.40 8.17 8.81
C SER A 106 -0.20 7.23 8.89
N SER A 107 1.00 7.80 8.99
CA SER A 107 2.24 7.01 9.04
C SER A 107 2.38 6.10 10.26
N ASP A 108 1.57 6.32 11.30
CA ASP A 108 1.51 5.46 12.48
C ASP A 108 0.49 4.32 12.35
N GLU A 109 -0.19 4.20 11.20
CA GLU A 109 -1.20 3.18 10.87
C GLU A 109 -2.48 3.23 11.70
N GLN A 110 -2.69 4.28 12.50
CA GLN A 110 -3.81 4.34 13.44
C GLN A 110 -4.99 5.18 12.95
N THR A 111 -4.78 6.08 11.98
CA THR A 111 -5.81 7.06 11.58
C THR A 111 -5.94 7.13 10.06
N LEU A 112 -7.13 6.76 9.57
CA LEU A 112 -7.50 6.96 8.17
C LEU A 112 -8.31 8.26 8.02
N TYR A 113 -7.79 9.20 7.22
CA TYR A 113 -8.51 10.40 6.79
C TYR A 113 -9.17 10.15 5.44
N PHE A 114 -10.36 10.71 5.23
CA PHE A 114 -11.07 10.66 3.97
C PHE A 114 -12.06 11.82 3.87
N VAL A 115 -12.53 12.10 2.66
CA VAL A 115 -13.60 13.07 2.40
C VAL A 115 -14.91 12.30 2.26
N ARG A 116 -15.96 12.83 2.89
CA ARG A 116 -17.33 12.41 2.62
C ARG A 116 -18.05 13.49 1.83
N HIS A 117 -18.68 13.14 0.72
CA HIS A 117 -19.37 14.05 -0.19
C HIS A 117 -20.80 13.57 -0.50
N THR A 118 -21.77 14.48 -0.42
CA THR A 118 -23.20 14.23 -0.67
C THR A 118 -23.61 14.41 -2.12
#